data_AF-A0A970ZTF1-F1
#
_entry.id   AF-A0A970ZTF1-F1
#
_cell.length_a   1.000
_cell.length_b   1.000
_cell.length_c   1.000
_cell.angle_alpha   90.00
_cell.angle_beta   90.00
_cell.angle_gamma   90.00
#
_symmetry.space_group_name_H-M   'P 1'
#
loop_
_entity.id
_entity.type
_entity.pdbx_description
1 polymer ?
#
loop_
_entity_poly.entity_id
_entity_poly.type
_entity_poly.pdbx_seq_one_letter_code
_entity_poly.pdbx_strand_id
1 'polypeptide(L)'
;MKLVLAVVGLCVWLGAAGCGAPNDEVPTKREEPVPDEVREALHDSVHMALSTNHMKMLLLTMFSYKDEKGQWPDKLEELKGNPDLDFAKVIKNPVTGDDPGYEYVKPTGDDPRTIILYQLSNGKRDTTLPVGHADGSVSQ
;
A
#
# COMPACT_ATOMS: atom_id res chain seq x y z
N MET A 1 -20.09 -22.87 23.58
CA MET A 1 -21.10 -23.74 22.93
C MET A 1 -21.14 -23.34 21.46
N LYS A 2 -21.11 -24.19 20.43
CA LYS A 2 -20.94 -25.63 20.27
C LYS A 2 -20.59 -25.78 18.77
N LEU A 3 -19.50 -26.47 18.44
CA LEU A 3 -19.21 -26.96 17.08
C LEU A 3 -20.05 -28.22 16.85
N VAL A 4 -20.77 -28.32 15.73
CA VAL A 4 -21.32 -29.56 15.14
C VAL A 4 -21.47 -29.25 13.64
N LEU A 5 -20.55 -29.61 12.73
CA LEU A 5 -20.18 -30.93 12.17
C LEU A 5 -21.33 -31.70 11.50
N ALA A 6 -21.24 -31.74 10.16
CA ALA A 6 -21.61 -32.82 9.23
C ALA A 6 -23.06 -33.35 9.22
N VAL A 7 -23.58 -33.59 8.00
CA VAL A 7 -23.87 -34.96 7.51
C VAL A 7 -24.13 -34.91 6.00
N VAL A 8 -23.36 -35.74 5.30
CA VAL A 8 -23.46 -36.16 3.92
C VAL A 8 -24.74 -36.99 3.73
N GLY A 9 -25.51 -36.77 2.65
CA GLY A 9 -26.76 -37.49 2.42
C GLY A 9 -27.13 -37.61 0.95
N LEU A 10 -26.49 -38.58 0.30
CA LEU A 10 -26.76 -39.17 -1.01
C LEU A 10 -28.27 -39.39 -1.30
N CYS A 11 -28.79 -38.98 -2.46
CA CYS A 11 -29.96 -39.58 -3.13
C CYS A 11 -29.96 -39.19 -4.63
N VAL A 12 -29.49 -40.07 -5.52
CA VAL A 12 -30.29 -41.01 -6.33
C VAL A 12 -30.49 -40.45 -7.75
N TRP A 13 -29.77 -41.06 -8.69
CA TRP A 13 -30.09 -41.03 -10.11
C TRP A 13 -31.42 -41.75 -10.34
N LEU A 14 -32.44 -41.04 -10.80
CA LEU A 14 -33.63 -41.63 -11.39
C LEU A 14 -34.35 -40.61 -12.30
N GLY A 15 -34.59 -41.03 -13.54
CA GLY A 15 -35.79 -40.67 -14.28
C GLY A 15 -35.72 -39.42 -15.16
N ALA A 16 -35.66 -39.64 -16.47
CA ALA A 16 -36.10 -38.67 -17.46
C ALA A 16 -37.60 -38.37 -17.30
N ALA A 17 -37.96 -37.10 -17.12
CA ALA A 17 -39.24 -36.53 -17.53
C ALA A 17 -39.11 -35.00 -17.49
N GLY A 18 -39.29 -34.36 -18.64
CA GLY A 18 -39.26 -32.90 -18.75
C GLY A 18 -40.41 -32.25 -17.99
N CYS A 19 -40.11 -31.10 -17.38
CA CYS A 19 -41.03 -29.99 -17.13
C CYS A 19 -40.16 -28.73 -17.07
N GLY A 20 -40.49 -27.73 -17.90
CA GLY A 20 -39.72 -26.50 -18.03
C GLY A 20 -39.62 -25.74 -16.71
N ALA A 21 -38.40 -25.35 -16.36
CA ALA A 21 -38.17 -24.35 -15.34
C ALA A 21 -38.28 -22.96 -15.99
N PRO A 22 -39.00 -21.99 -15.40
CA PRO A 22 -38.85 -20.60 -15.80
C PRO A 22 -37.40 -20.22 -15.53
N ASN A 23 -36.72 -19.63 -16.52
CA ASN A 23 -35.45 -18.96 -16.29
C ASN A 23 -35.71 -17.90 -15.23
N ASP A 24 -35.23 -18.11 -14.00
CA ASP A 24 -34.99 -17.03 -13.06
C ASP A 24 -33.93 -16.13 -13.71
N GLU A 25 -34.38 -15.15 -14.48
CA GLU A 25 -33.56 -14.02 -14.88
C GLU A 25 -33.13 -13.32 -13.59
N VAL A 26 -31.96 -13.70 -13.07
CA VAL A 26 -31.25 -12.90 -12.08
C VAL A 26 -31.15 -11.51 -12.69
N PRO A 27 -31.76 -10.47 -12.09
CA PRO A 27 -31.69 -9.13 -12.66
C PRO A 27 -30.23 -8.76 -12.68
N THR A 28 -29.64 -8.74 -13.87
CA THR A 28 -28.28 -8.24 -14.06
C THR A 28 -28.40 -6.74 -13.83
N LYS A 29 -28.21 -6.33 -12.57
CA LYS A 29 -28.15 -4.93 -12.16
C LYS A 29 -27.09 -4.31 -13.06
N ARG A 30 -27.52 -3.53 -14.07
CA ARG A 30 -26.58 -2.80 -14.93
C ARG A 30 -25.78 -1.91 -13.99
N GLU A 31 -24.52 -2.26 -13.76
CA GLU A 31 -23.59 -1.37 -13.09
C GLU A 31 -23.48 -0.14 -13.99
N GLU A 32 -24.07 0.97 -13.54
CA GLU A 32 -23.85 2.24 -14.20
C GLU A 32 -22.34 2.51 -14.22
N PRO A 33 -21.78 2.98 -15.34
CA PRO A 33 -20.37 3.28 -15.42
C PRO A 33 -20.02 4.26 -14.30
N VAL A 34 -19.01 3.91 -13.49
CA VAL A 34 -18.53 4.78 -12.42
C VAL A 34 -18.19 6.14 -13.03
N PRO A 35 -18.72 7.26 -12.51
CA PRO A 35 -18.42 8.58 -13.02
C PRO A 35 -16.90 8.85 -13.00
N ASP A 36 -16.40 9.55 -14.02
CA ASP A 36 -14.96 9.81 -14.16
C ASP A 36 -14.37 10.50 -12.92
N GLU A 37 -15.11 11.41 -12.30
CA GLU A 37 -14.72 12.10 -11.05
C GLU A 37 -14.44 11.12 -9.90
N VAL A 38 -15.25 10.06 -9.76
CA VAL A 38 -15.08 9.03 -8.72
C VAL A 38 -13.86 8.18 -9.03
N ARG A 39 -13.62 7.88 -10.31
CA ARG A 39 -12.46 7.12 -10.75
C ARG A 39 -11.15 7.89 -10.52
N GLU A 40 -11.13 9.19 -10.80
CA GLU A 40 -9.99 10.06 -10.56
C GLU A 40 -9.70 10.20 -9.06
N ALA A 41 -10.71 10.50 -8.24
CA ALA A 41 -10.54 10.59 -6.79
C ALA A 41 -10.05 9.26 -6.17
N LEU A 42 -10.53 8.12 -6.69
CA LEU A 42 -10.06 6.80 -6.28
C LEU A 42 -8.60 6.59 -6.65
N HIS A 43 -8.21 6.95 -7.86
CA HIS A 43 -6.84 6.83 -8.34
C HIS A 43 -5.86 7.64 -7.49
N ASP A 44 -6.20 8.88 -7.15
CA ASP A 44 -5.37 9.74 -6.29
C ASP A 44 -5.27 9.17 -4.87
N SER A 45 -6.37 8.65 -4.33
CA SER A 45 -6.39 7.99 -3.02
C SER A 45 -5.49 6.76 -2.99
N VAL A 46 -5.49 5.95 -4.05
CA VAL A 46 -4.63 4.77 -4.19
C VAL A 46 -3.16 5.18 -4.25
N HIS A 47 -2.81 6.19 -5.05
CA HIS A 47 -1.44 6.68 -5.11
C HIS A 47 -0.96 7.25 -3.78
N MET A 48 -1.80 7.98 -3.05
CA MET A 48 -1.47 8.48 -1.72
C MET A 48 -1.20 7.35 -0.72
N ALA A 49 -2.04 6.31 -0.74
CA ALA A 49 -1.85 5.12 0.09
C ALA A 49 -0.56 4.37 -0.27
N LEU A 50 -0.26 4.23 -1.57
CA LEU A 50 0.98 3.62 -2.03
C LEU A 50 2.22 4.42 -1.63
N SER A 51 2.19 5.75 -1.78
CA SER A 51 3.31 6.61 -1.37
C SER A 51 3.55 6.51 0.14
N THR A 52 2.49 6.54 0.94
CA THR A 52 2.58 6.35 2.39
C THR A 52 3.21 5.00 2.75
N ASN A 53 2.83 3.93 2.03
CA ASN A 53 3.43 2.62 2.22
C ASN A 53 4.91 2.59 1.82
N HIS A 54 5.29 3.21 0.69
CA HIS A 54 6.69 3.33 0.29
C HIS A 54 7.52 4.06 1.36
N MET A 55 7.01 5.16 1.91
CA MET A 55 7.67 5.88 3.00
C MET A 55 7.85 4.99 4.25
N LYS A 56 6.81 4.25 4.65
CA LYS A 56 6.89 3.33 5.80
C LYS A 56 7.91 2.22 5.57
N MET A 57 7.99 1.66 4.36
CA MET A 57 8.98 0.65 4.01
C MET A 57 10.40 1.21 4.10
N LEU A 58 10.64 2.41 3.55
CA LEU A 58 11.94 3.08 3.65
C LEU A 58 12.30 3.35 5.12
N LEU A 59 11.37 3.90 5.92
CA LEU A 59 11.57 4.16 7.35
C LEU A 59 11.91 2.88 8.11
N LEU A 60 11.14 1.81 7.92
CA LEU A 60 11.37 0.53 8.56
C LEU A 60 12.76 -0.02 8.22
N THR A 61 13.15 0.00 6.95
CA THR A 61 14.49 -0.48 6.55
C THR A 61 15.60 0.41 7.11
N MET A 62 15.40 1.72 7.24
CA MET A 62 16.36 2.61 7.92
C MET A 62 16.51 2.27 9.41
N PHE A 63 15.43 1.87 10.10
CA PHE A 63 15.53 1.38 11.48
C PHE A 63 16.29 0.07 11.56
N SER A 64 15.97 -0.90 10.70
CA SER A 64 16.73 -2.16 10.64
C SER A 64 18.22 -1.91 10.37
N TYR A 65 18.54 -0.99 9.46
CA TYR A 65 19.91 -0.57 9.19
C TYR A 65 20.57 0.03 10.44
N LYS A 66 19.88 0.93 11.14
CA LYS A 66 20.38 1.55 12.38
C LYS A 66 20.60 0.51 13.47
N ASP A 67 19.70 -0.44 13.64
CA ASP A 67 19.80 -1.50 14.64
C ASP A 67 21.00 -2.41 14.35
N GLU A 68 21.27 -2.72 13.08
CA GLU A 68 22.39 -3.55 12.65
C GLU A 68 23.74 -2.82 12.68
N LYS A 69 23.77 -1.55 12.30
CA LYS A 69 25.01 -0.76 12.11
C LYS A 69 25.33 0.17 13.28
N GLY A 70 24.39 0.36 14.20
CA GLY A 70 24.48 1.32 15.30
C GLY A 70 24.36 2.78 14.88
N GLN A 71 24.08 3.06 13.60
CA GLN A 71 23.97 4.42 13.08
C GLN A 71 22.95 4.51 11.94
N TRP A 72 22.34 5.67 11.80
CA TRP A 72 21.50 5.98 10.65
C TRP A 72 22.32 5.94 9.34
N PRO A 73 21.73 5.50 8.22
CA PRO A 73 22.40 5.52 6.92
C PRO A 73 22.80 6.96 6.54
N ASP A 74 23.84 7.11 5.71
CA ASP A 74 24.21 8.44 5.20
C ASP A 74 23.33 8.88 4.02
N LYS A 75 22.74 7.90 3.31
CA LYS A 75 21.90 8.09 2.12
C LYS A 75 20.98 6.88 1.90
N LEU A 76 19.87 7.08 1.17
CA LEU A 76 18.90 6.00 0.91
C LEU A 76 19.49 4.84 0.13
N GLU A 77 20.49 5.05 -0.72
CA GLU A 77 21.09 3.98 -1.53
C GLU A 77 21.80 2.91 -0.69
N GLU A 78 22.12 3.19 0.58
CA GLU A 78 22.68 2.19 1.50
C GLU A 78 21.66 1.13 1.92
N LEU A 79 20.37 1.38 1.70
CA LEU A 79 19.30 0.41 1.94
C LEU A 79 19.19 -0.62 0.81
N LYS A 80 19.90 -0.42 -0.32
CA LYS A 80 19.91 -1.37 -1.44
C LYS A 80 20.46 -2.72 -0.98
N GLY A 81 19.83 -3.79 -1.45
CA GLY A 81 20.21 -5.16 -1.11
C GLY A 81 19.57 -5.70 0.17
N ASN A 82 18.78 -4.90 0.89
CA ASN A 82 17.88 -5.44 1.91
C ASN A 82 16.84 -6.37 1.22
N PRO A 83 16.69 -7.63 1.67
CA PRO A 83 15.83 -8.62 1.00
C PRO A 83 14.33 -8.29 1.09
N ASP A 84 13.91 -7.51 2.08
CA ASP A 84 12.52 -7.12 2.32
C ASP A 84 12.15 -5.81 1.62
N LEU A 85 13.10 -5.18 0.92
CA LEU A 85 12.93 -3.89 0.25
C LEU A 85 13.23 -3.99 -1.25
N ASP A 86 12.18 -3.90 -2.07
CA ASP A 86 12.33 -3.59 -3.49
C ASP A 86 12.65 -2.11 -3.68
N PHE A 87 13.93 -1.76 -3.50
CA PHE A 87 14.40 -0.37 -3.51
C PHE A 87 14.04 0.37 -4.80
N ALA A 88 14.17 -0.29 -5.95
CA ALA A 88 13.91 0.32 -7.26
C ALA A 88 12.44 0.72 -7.43
N LYS A 89 11.52 -0.01 -6.78
CA LYS A 89 10.11 0.31 -6.75
C LYS A 89 9.79 1.38 -5.70
N VAL A 90 10.28 1.22 -4.48
CA VAL A 90 9.87 2.07 -3.35
C VAL A 90 10.49 3.47 -3.38
N ILE A 91 11.60 3.68 -4.10
CA ILE A 91 12.22 5.01 -4.20
C ILE A 91 11.42 5.96 -5.08
N LYS A 92 10.47 5.46 -5.87
CA LYS A 92 9.60 6.25 -6.74
C LYS A 92 8.35 6.69 -5.98
N ASN A 93 7.96 7.94 -6.16
CA ASN A 93 6.73 8.45 -5.54
C ASN A 93 5.55 8.31 -6.50
N PRO A 94 4.55 7.46 -6.21
CA PRO A 94 3.40 7.26 -7.09
C PRO A 94 2.45 8.47 -7.14
N VAL A 95 2.53 9.40 -6.18
CA VAL A 95 1.70 10.62 -6.17
C VAL A 95 2.25 11.66 -7.14
N THR A 96 3.56 11.88 -7.13
CA THR A 96 4.19 12.95 -7.92
C THR A 96 4.82 12.44 -9.23
N GLY A 97 5.10 11.14 -9.31
CA GLY A 97 5.82 10.53 -10.43
C GLY A 97 7.34 10.67 -10.36
N ASP A 98 7.87 11.35 -9.34
CA ASP A 98 9.32 11.61 -9.21
C ASP A 98 10.12 10.31 -8.93
N ASP A 99 11.35 10.27 -9.47
CA ASP A 99 12.33 9.18 -9.31
C ASP A 99 13.78 9.75 -9.24
N PRO A 100 14.40 9.86 -8.05
CA PRO A 100 13.85 9.49 -6.75
C PRO A 100 12.69 10.41 -6.35
N GLY A 101 11.66 9.83 -5.75
CA GLY A 101 10.47 10.53 -5.26
C GLY A 101 10.54 10.95 -3.80
N TYR A 102 11.65 10.65 -3.13
CA TYR A 102 11.87 10.94 -1.71
C TYR A 102 13.27 11.50 -1.48
N GLU A 103 13.37 12.43 -0.53
CA GLU A 103 14.64 12.94 -0.03
C GLU A 103 14.81 12.58 1.44
N TYR A 104 15.94 11.98 1.75
CA TYR A 104 16.34 11.64 3.11
C TYR A 104 17.22 12.72 3.72
N VAL A 105 16.96 13.03 4.98
CA VAL A 105 17.81 13.89 5.80
C VAL A 105 18.23 13.10 7.03
N LYS A 106 19.55 12.90 7.18
CA LYS A 106 20.11 12.22 8.34
C LYS A 106 19.78 13.00 9.62
N PRO A 107 19.16 12.38 10.63
CA PRO A 107 18.86 13.05 11.88
C PRO A 107 20.18 13.35 12.64
N THR A 108 20.26 14.55 13.22
CA THR A 108 21.44 15.00 13.99
C THR A 108 21.29 14.80 15.50
N GLY A 109 20.18 14.23 15.95
CA GLY A 109 19.89 13.98 17.36
C GLY A 109 18.79 12.92 17.51
N ASP A 110 18.34 12.75 18.75
CA ASP A 110 17.43 11.65 19.12
C ASP A 110 15.96 12.09 19.25
N ASP A 111 15.56 13.28 18.77
CA ASP A 111 14.14 13.66 18.81
C ASP A 111 13.34 12.78 17.84
N PRO A 112 12.42 11.93 18.36
CA PRO A 112 11.61 11.01 17.54
C PRO A 112 10.76 11.74 16.50
N ARG A 113 10.41 13.02 16.73
CA ARG A 113 9.56 13.81 15.84
C ARG A 113 10.34 14.49 14.72
N THR A 114 11.65 14.33 14.67
CA THR A 114 12.48 14.89 13.59
C THR A 114 12.00 14.35 12.25
N ILE A 115 11.71 15.22 11.29
CA ILE A 115 11.40 14.80 9.92
C ILE A 115 12.69 14.36 9.24
N ILE A 116 12.70 13.13 8.73
CA ILE A 116 13.85 12.51 8.07
C ILE A 116 13.58 12.08 6.63
N LEU A 117 12.32 12.09 6.19
CA LEU A 117 11.96 11.69 4.83
C LEU A 117 10.92 12.65 4.25
N TYR A 118 11.28 13.36 3.18
CA TYR A 118 10.41 14.29 2.46
C TYR A 118 9.97 13.68 1.14
N GLN A 119 8.74 13.96 0.72
CA GLN A 119 8.30 13.67 -0.64
C GLN A 119 8.80 14.76 -1.60
N LEU A 120 9.21 14.34 -2.79
CA LEU A 120 9.63 15.23 -3.87
C LEU A 120 8.50 15.41 -4.89
N SER A 121 8.34 16.64 -5.34
CA SER A 121 7.51 17.05 -6.47
C SER A 121 8.35 17.91 -7.40
N ASN A 122 8.56 17.44 -8.64
CA ASN A 122 9.49 18.05 -9.60
C ASN A 122 10.91 18.24 -9.03
N GLY A 123 11.38 17.25 -8.28
CA GLY A 123 12.72 17.23 -7.67
C GLY A 123 12.91 18.19 -6.50
N LYS A 124 11.83 18.77 -5.96
CA LYS A 124 11.87 19.66 -4.79
C LYS A 124 10.98 19.12 -3.68
N ARG A 125 11.37 19.38 -2.42
CA ARG A 125 10.54 19.04 -1.25
C ARG A 125 9.16 19.66 -1.40
N ASP A 126 8.15 18.81 -1.30
CA ASP A 126 6.76 19.24 -1.23
C ASP A 126 6.26 19.08 0.22
N THR A 127 6.19 20.20 0.94
CA THR A 127 5.75 20.21 2.34
C THR A 127 4.23 20.14 2.48
N THR A 128 3.48 20.07 1.38
CA THR A 128 2.03 19.83 1.41
C THR A 128 1.71 18.34 1.41
N LEU A 129 2.70 17.50 1.10
CA LEU A 129 2.60 16.05 1.12
C LEU A 129 3.07 15.47 2.46
N PRO A 130 2.61 14.27 2.83
CA PRO A 130 3.05 13.60 4.04
C PRO A 130 4.58 13.49 4.16
N VAL A 131 5.08 13.62 5.38
CA VAL A 131 6.50 13.51 5.75
C VAL A 131 6.73 12.33 6.70
N GLY A 132 7.93 11.75 6.65
CA GLY A 132 8.35 10.63 7.50
C GLY A 132 9.23 11.10 8.65
N HIS A 133 8.92 10.64 9.86
CA HIS A 133 9.62 11.02 11.09
C HIS A 133 10.58 9.95 11.59
N ALA A 134 11.52 10.36 12.44
CA ALA A 134 12.53 9.51 13.06
C ALA A 134 11.97 8.46 14.04
N ASP A 135 10.68 8.47 14.33
CA ASP A 135 9.94 7.43 15.06
C ASP A 135 9.18 6.45 14.15
N GLY A 136 9.27 6.62 12.82
CA GLY A 136 8.61 5.78 11.84
C GLY A 136 7.17 6.18 11.53
N SER A 137 6.66 7.23 12.17
CA SER A 137 5.37 7.80 11.80
C SER A 137 5.45 8.53 10.46
N VAL A 138 4.31 8.57 9.77
CA VAL A 138 4.10 9.39 8.58
C VAL A 138 2.94 10.31 8.90
N SER A 139 3.13 11.62 8.77
CA SER A 139 2.12 12.62 9.10
C SER A 139 2.06 13.73 8.05
N GLN A 140 0.96 14.48 8.05
CA GLN A 140 0.75 15.66 7.20
C GLN A 140 1.07 16.94 7.98
#